data_AF-A0A966QMJ5-F1
#
_entry.id   AF-A0A966QMJ5-F1
#
_cell.length_a   1.000
_cell.length_b   1.000
_cell.length_c   1.000
_cell.angle_alpha   90.00
_cell.angle_beta   90.00
_cell.angle_gamma   90.00
#
_symmetry.space_group_name_H-M   'P 1'
#
loop_
_entity.id
_entity.type
_entity.pdbx_description
1 polymer ?
#
loop_
_entity_poly.entity_id
_entity_poly.type
_entity_poly.pdbx_seq_one_letter_code
_entity_poly.pdbx_strand_id
1 'polypeptide(L)' 'MSSKLPTVAIIGRANAGKSSLFNRMVRAKQAIVAKEAGTTRNKVVGKVEYQGSQFWLVDTA' A
#
# COMPACT_ATOMS: atom_id res chain seq x y z
N MET A 1 12.58 17.76 14.25
CA MET A 1 12.52 16.29 14.41
C MET A 1 11.78 15.72 13.21
N SER A 2 12.44 14.93 12.36
CA SER A 2 11.73 14.31 11.22
C SER A 2 10.79 13.24 11.78
N SER A 3 9.49 13.51 11.83
CA SER A 3 8.52 12.50 12.28
C SER A 3 8.42 11.43 11.21
N LYS A 4 8.83 10.20 11.55
CA LYS A 4 8.69 9.07 10.64
C LYS A 4 7.20 8.75 10.49
N LEU A 5 6.72 8.65 9.25
CA LEU A 5 5.34 8.28 8.98
C LEU A 5 5.03 6.88 9.56
N PRO A 6 3.83 6.65 10.13
CA PRO A 6 3.40 5.34 10.59
C PRO A 6 3.41 4.30 9.46
N THR A 7 3.55 3.02 9.83
CA THR A 7 3.44 1.90 8.91
C THR A 7 2.25 1.03 9.31
N VAL A 8 1.39 0.72 8.34
CA VAL A 8 0.18 -0.09 8.48
C VAL A 8 0.32 -1.32 7.60
N ALA A 9 0.13 -2.52 8.16
CA ALA A 9 0.19 -3.79 7.42
C ALA A 9 -1.21 -4.37 7.22
N ILE A 10 -1.50 -4.86 6.01
CA ILE A 10 -2.72 -5.61 5.70
C ILE A 10 -2.42 -7.09 5.87
N ILE A 11 -3.03 -7.71 6.87
CA ILE A 11 -2.88 -9.13 7.19
C ILE A 11 -4.21 -9.84 7.03
N GLY A 12 -4.19 -11.08 6.55
CA GLY A 12 -5.40 -11.89 6.41
C GLY A 12 -5.15 -13.15 5.58
N ARG A 13 -6.16 -14.02 5.53
CA ARG A 13 -6.11 -15.30 4.78
C ARG A 13 -5.71 -15.10 3.31
N ALA A 14 -5.16 -16.14 2.70
CA ALA A 14 -4.93 -16.17 1.25
C ALA A 14 -6.25 -15.83 0.51
N ASN A 15 -6.15 -15.08 -0.58
CA ASN A 15 -7.28 -14.65 -1.41
C ASN A 15 -8.35 -13.78 -0.72
N ALA A 16 -8.11 -13.25 0.50
CA ALA A 16 -9.03 -12.35 1.19
C ALA A 16 -9.15 -10.92 0.58
N GLY A 17 -8.56 -10.68 -0.59
CA GLY A 17 -8.61 -9.37 -1.26
C GLY A 17 -7.61 -8.33 -0.74
N LYS A 18 -6.57 -8.73 0.01
CA LYS A 18 -5.54 -7.83 0.57
C LYS A 18 -4.90 -6.94 -0.49
N SER A 19 -4.43 -7.53 -1.59
CA SER A 19 -3.82 -6.79 -2.70
C SER A 19 -4.81 -5.88 -3.42
N SER A 20 -6.09 -6.24 -3.47
CA SER A 20 -7.14 -5.37 -4.04
C SER A 20 -7.38 -4.15 -3.16
N LEU A 21 -7.41 -4.31 -1.83
CA LEU A 21 -7.50 -3.20 -0.89
C LEU A 21 -6.26 -2.30 -0.97
N PHE A 22 -5.06 -2.89 -0.94
CA PHE A 22 -3.80 -2.15 -1.13
C PHE A 22 -3.84 -1.30 -2.40
N ASN A 23 -4.16 -1.93 -3.53
CA ASN A 23 -4.23 -1.23 -4.81
C ASN A 23 -5.26 -0.10 -4.79
N ARG A 24 -6.44 -0.29 -4.19
CA ARG A 24 -7.45 0.77 -4.07
C ARG A 24 -6.94 1.95 -3.26
N MET A 25 -6.35 1.70 -2.09
CA MET A 25 -5.87 2.75 -1.19
C MET A 25 -4.71 3.56 -1.79
N VAL A 26 -3.81 2.89 -2.51
CA VAL A 26 -2.65 3.54 -3.16
C VAL A 26 -3.05 4.24 -4.46
N ARG A 27 -3.85 3.59 -5.33
CA ARG A 27 -4.27 4.14 -6.64
C ARG A 27 -5.29 5.27 -6.53
N ALA A 28 -6.12 5.29 -5.49
CA ALA A 28 -7.07 6.38 -5.28
C ALA A 28 -6.39 7.75 -5.11
N LYS A 29 -5.07 7.79 -4.84
CA LYS A 29 -4.29 9.02 -4.67
C LYS A 29 -3.15 9.24 -5.66
N GLN A 30 -2.68 8.18 -6.33
CA GLN A 30 -1.77 8.33 -7.47
C GLN A 30 -2.60 8.34 -8.76
N ALA A 31 -3.08 9.52 -9.16
CA ALA A 31 -3.58 9.71 -10.52
C ALA A 31 -2.41 9.50 -11.50
N ILE A 32 -2.37 8.30 -12.08
CA ILE A 32 -1.49 7.83 -13.16
C ILE A 32 0.02 7.91 -12.85
N VAL A 33 0.58 6.82 -12.31
CA VAL A 33 1.90 6.33 -12.73
C VAL A 33 1.81 4.83 -12.98
N ALA A 34 2.27 4.43 -14.16
CA ALA A 34 2.11 3.11 -14.74
C ALA A 34 2.79 2.00 -13.93
N LYS A 35 2.25 0.79 -14.10
CA LYS A 35 2.77 -0.46 -13.56
C LYS A 35 4.19 -0.70 -14.09
N GLU A 36 5.20 -0.66 -13.23
CA GLU A 36 6.36 -1.54 -13.44
C GLU A 36 5.97 -2.93 -12.96
N ALA A 37 5.47 -3.73 -13.90
CA ALA A 37 5.23 -5.15 -13.69
C ALA A 37 6.58 -5.87 -13.74
N GLY A 38 7.14 -6.17 -12.58
CA GLY A 38 8.35 -6.97 -12.50
C GLY A 38 9.02 -6.89 -11.14
N THR A 39 8.61 -7.75 -10.20
CA THR A 39 9.47 -8.45 -9.23
C THR A 39 8.61 -9.27 -8.27
N THR A 40 8.39 -10.53 -8.63
CA THR A 40 7.76 -11.54 -7.78
C THR A 40 8.72 -11.89 -6.64
N ARG A 41 8.65 -11.19 -5.49
CA ARG A 41 8.94 -11.74 -4.13
C ARG A 41 8.90 -10.75 -2.96
N ASN A 42 8.79 -9.44 -3.17
CA ASN A 42 8.97 -8.46 -2.09
C ASN A 42 7.65 -7.84 -1.62
N LYS A 43 7.51 -7.67 -0.30
CA LYS A 43 6.40 -6.94 0.36
C LYS A 43 6.09 -5.67 -0.43
N VAL A 44 4.85 -5.49 -0.84
CA VAL A 44 4.45 -4.30 -1.61
C VAL A 44 4.16 -3.17 -0.63
N VAL A 45 4.88 -2.06 -0.74
CA VAL A 45 4.73 -0.89 0.13
C VAL A 45 4.28 0.31 -0.70
N GLY A 46 3.28 1.03 -0.21
CA GLY A 46 2.75 2.22 -0.89
C GLY A 46 2.46 3.34 0.10
N LYS A 47 2.69 4.59 -0.30
CA LYS A 47 2.31 5.75 0.51
C LYS A 47 0.82 6.00 0.35
N VAL A 48 0.11 6.15 1.46
CA VAL A 48 -1.32 6.44 1.49
C VAL A 48 -1.53 7.73 2.27
N GLU A 49 -2.48 8.53 1.80
CA GLU A 49 -3.07 9.58 2.59
C GLU A 49 -4.56 9.30 2.71
N TYR A 50 -5.11 9.31 3.90
CA TYR A 50 -6.52 9.03 4.13
C TYR A 50 -7.03 9.93 5.24
N GLN A 51 -8.09 10.69 4.95
CA GLN A 51 -8.69 11.66 5.90
C GLN A 51 -7.64 12.56 6.60
N GLY A 52 -6.71 13.13 5.82
CA GLY A 52 -5.64 13.99 6.34
C GLY A 52 -4.47 13.27 7.03
N SER A 53 -4.52 11.95 7.20
CA SER A 53 -3.43 11.16 7.78
C SER A 53 -2.56 10.52 6.70
N GLN A 54 -1.23 10.65 6.82
CA GLN A 54 -0.27 9.99 5.92
C GLN A 54 0.39 8.79 6.60
N PHE A 55 0.51 7.67 5.88
CA PHE A 55 1.17 6.46 6.37
C PHE A 55 1.69 5.59 5.22
N TRP A 56 2.61 4.70 5.53
CA TRP A 56 3.03 3.61 4.65
C TRP A 56 2.06 2.44 4.83
N LEU A 57 1.49 1.94 3.73
CA LEU A 57 0.68 0.73 3.70
C LEU A 57 1.54 -0.42 3.17
N VAL A 58 1.42 -1.60 3.77
CA VAL A 58 2.16 -2.80 3.38
C VAL A 58 1.18 -3.93 3.09
N ASP A 59 1.25 -4.50 1.89
CA ASP A 59 0.59 -5.78 1.58
C ASP A 59 1.53 -6.93 1.96
N THR A 60 1.06 -7.81 2.84
CA THR A 60 1.83 -8.97 3.32
C THR A 60 1.47 -10.27 2.58
N ALA A 61 0.77 -10.17 1.44
CA ALA A 61 0.41 -11.30 0.59
C ALA A 61 1.60 -12.18 0.20
#